data_AF-X1F910-F1
#
_entry.id   AF-X1F910-F1
#
_cell.length_a   1.000
_cell.length_b   1.000
_cell.length_c   1.000
_cell.angle_alpha   90.00
_cell.angle_beta   90.00
_cell.angle_gamma   90.00
#
_symmetry.space_group_name_H-M   'P 1'
#
loop_
_entity.id
_entity.type
_entity.pdbx_description
1 polymer ?
#
loop_
_entity_poly.entity_id
_entity_poly.type
_entity_poly.pdbx_seq_one_letter_code
_entity_poly.pdbx_strand_id
1 'polypeptide(L)'
;MPVTGTLFVVGALAISGVPPFNGFASKWTIYVAGIEAGQPVFTIIALITSALTLAYFLKALNSIFLGQRPAHLKDVKETPRSMLLPIMLLAVLCVVFGVLPQLGIDLVRPAQEALMNSGGYISAVLGGV
;
A
#
# COMPACT_ATOMS: atom_id res chain seq x y z
N MET A 1 -20.36 0.12 12.39
CA MET A 1 -18.98 0.17 12.91
C MET A 1 -18.28 1.36 12.24
N PRO A 2 -18.47 2.59 12.74
CA PRO A 2 -17.98 3.79 12.06
C PRO A 2 -16.45 3.92 12.04
N VAL A 3 -15.77 3.61 13.16
CA VAL A 3 -14.31 3.71 13.27
C VAL A 3 -13.64 2.62 12.44
N THR A 4 -14.11 1.38 12.55
CA THR A 4 -13.59 0.25 11.75
C THR A 4 -13.80 0.51 10.26
N GLY A 5 -14.96 1.06 9.87
CA GLY A 5 -15.25 1.44 8.49
C GLY A 5 -14.31 2.51 7.96
N THR A 6 -14.03 3.57 8.73
CA THR A 6 -13.06 4.60 8.34
C THR A 6 -11.65 4.04 8.17
N LEU A 7 -11.20 3.18 9.09
CA LEU A 7 -9.90 2.53 9.00
C LEU A 7 -9.80 1.59 7.79
N PHE A 8 -10.90 0.90 7.45
CA PHE A 8 -10.98 0.11 6.22
C PHE A 8 -10.85 0.98 4.97
N VAL A 9 -11.52 2.13 4.92
CA VAL A 9 -11.38 3.09 3.80
C VAL A 9 -9.93 3.54 3.63
N VAL A 10 -9.26 3.90 4.73
CA VAL A 10 -7.85 4.30 4.70
C VAL A 10 -6.97 3.19 4.13
N GLY A 11 -7.12 1.95 4.61
CA GLY A 11 -6.37 0.81 4.09
C GLY A 11 -6.68 0.51 2.62
N ALA A 12 -7.96 0.56 2.23
CA ALA A 12 -8.39 0.34 0.86
C ALA A 12 -7.78 1.38 -0.09
N LEU A 13 -7.83 2.67 0.26
CA LEU A 13 -7.22 3.74 -0.54
C LEU A 13 -5.69 3.61 -0.62
N ALA A 14 -5.05 3.17 0.47
CA ALA A 14 -3.61 2.89 0.49
C ALA A 14 -3.23 1.78 -0.50
N ILE A 15 -3.95 0.66 -0.50
CA ILE A 15 -3.69 -0.45 -1.45
C ILE A 15 -4.02 -0.05 -2.89
N SER A 16 -5.12 0.67 -3.10
CA SER A 16 -5.52 1.17 -4.41
C SER A 16 -4.54 2.19 -4.98
N GLY A 17 -3.63 2.73 -4.17
CA GLY A 17 -2.58 3.64 -4.62
C GLY A 17 -3.12 5.04 -4.92
N VAL A 18 -4.05 5.53 -4.10
CA VAL A 18 -4.59 6.88 -4.22
C VAL A 18 -3.64 7.87 -3.51
N PRO A 19 -3.30 9.04 -4.09
CA PRO A 19 -2.63 10.11 -3.33
C PRO A 19 -3.53 10.50 -2.15
N PRO A 20 -3.10 10.57 -0.88
CA PRO A 20 -1.75 10.79 -0.33
C PRO A 20 -1.14 9.57 0.40
N PHE A 21 -1.44 8.33 -0.01
CA PHE A 21 -1.00 7.13 0.70
C PHE A 21 0.28 6.51 0.11
N ASN A 22 0.98 5.71 0.93
CA ASN A 22 2.23 5.04 0.56
C ASN A 22 2.14 4.18 -0.73
N GLY A 23 1.02 3.50 -0.96
CA GLY A 23 0.85 2.68 -2.16
C GLY A 23 0.87 3.47 -3.47
N PHE A 24 0.58 4.78 -3.45
CA PHE A 24 0.76 5.64 -4.61
C PHE A 24 2.26 5.80 -4.93
N ALA A 25 3.08 6.16 -3.94
CA ALA A 25 4.51 6.34 -4.12
C ALA A 25 5.19 5.06 -4.64
N SER A 26 4.84 3.90 -4.07
CA SER A 26 5.39 2.61 -4.52
C SER A 26 5.03 2.28 -5.98
N LYS A 27 3.75 2.44 -6.36
CA LYS A 27 3.31 2.15 -7.74
C LYS A 27 3.86 3.17 -8.73
N TRP A 28 3.95 4.43 -8.33
CA TRP A 28 4.52 5.50 -9.16
C TRP A 28 5.96 5.19 -9.59
N THR A 29 6.81 4.77 -8.65
CA THR A 29 8.19 4.35 -8.96
C THR A 29 8.22 3.18 -9.96
N ILE A 30 7.32 2.20 -9.82
CA ILE A 30 7.22 1.07 -10.76
C ILE A 30 6.79 1.55 -12.15
N TYR A 31 5.84 2.48 -12.24
CA TYR A 31 5.38 3.02 -13.52
C TYR A 31 6.49 3.77 -14.25
N VAL A 32 7.21 4.65 -13.55
CA VAL A 32 8.36 5.37 -14.10
C VAL A 32 9.43 4.39 -14.56
N ALA A 33 9.82 3.43 -13.72
CA ALA A 33 10.82 2.42 -14.07
C ALA A 33 10.41 1.57 -15.28
N GLY A 34 9.13 1.20 -15.41
CA GLY A 34 8.64 0.45 -16.56
C GLY A 34 8.69 1.24 -17.87
N ILE A 35 8.44 2.55 -17.82
CA ILE A 35 8.59 3.42 -19.00
C ILE A 35 10.06 3.61 -19.36
N GLU A 36 10.93 3.86 -18.37
CA GLU A 36 12.38 4.01 -18.58
C GLU A 36 13.03 2.73 -19.10
N ALA A 37 12.53 1.55 -18.69
CA ALA A 37 12.97 0.25 -19.21
C ALA A 37 12.44 -0.06 -20.63
N GLY A 38 11.68 0.84 -21.26
CA GLY A 38 11.09 0.62 -22.58
C GLY A 38 9.99 -0.45 -22.57
N GLN A 39 9.32 -0.64 -21.43
CA GLN A 39 8.30 -1.67 -21.20
C GLN A 39 6.90 -1.06 -20.97
N PRO A 40 6.37 -0.21 -21.89
CA PRO A 40 5.14 0.54 -21.66
C PRO A 40 3.90 -0.36 -21.56
N VAL A 41 3.91 -1.53 -22.20
CA VAL A 41 2.79 -2.49 -22.14
C VAL A 41 2.56 -2.96 -20.71
N PHE A 42 3.63 -3.32 -19.99
CA PHE A 42 3.54 -3.75 -18.60
C PHE A 42 3.11 -2.61 -17.68
N THR A 43 3.58 -1.38 -17.93
CA THR A 43 3.12 -0.19 -17.20
C THR A 43 1.62 0.06 -17.38
N ILE A 44 1.10 -0.06 -18.60
CA ILE A 44 -0.34 0.10 -18.88
C ILE A 44 -1.16 -0.98 -18.18
N ILE A 45 -0.71 -2.24 -18.23
CA ILE A 45 -1.38 -3.34 -17.52
C ILE A 45 -1.42 -3.04 -16.02
N ALA A 46 -0.31 -2.61 -15.43
CA ALA A 46 -0.21 -2.29 -14.01
C ALA A 46 -1.09 -1.08 -13.61
N LEU A 47 -1.27 -0.09 -14.50
CA LEU A 47 -2.23 1.01 -14.31
C LEU A 47 -3.67 0.51 -14.31
N ILE A 48 -4.05 -0.32 -15.28
CA ILE A 48 -5.39 -0.91 -15.37
C ILE A 48 -5.69 -1.76 -14.13
N THR A 49 -4.75 -2.61 -13.70
CA THR A 49 -4.89 -3.40 -12.47
C THR A 49 -5.09 -2.51 -11.24
N SER A 50 -4.42 -1.36 -11.17
CA SER A 50 -4.61 -0.41 -10.06
C SER A 50 -6.01 0.23 -10.08
N ALA A 51 -6.52 0.58 -11.25
CA ALA A 51 -7.89 1.10 -11.40
C ALA A 51 -8.95 0.04 -11.03
N LEU A 52 -8.77 -1.21 -11.47
CA LEU A 52 -9.62 -2.33 -11.07
C LEU A 52 -9.56 -2.57 -9.56
N THR A 53 -8.38 -2.38 -8.97
CA THR A 53 -8.18 -2.48 -7.52
C THR A 53 -9.05 -1.50 -6.75
N LEU A 54 -9.03 -0.24 -7.19
CA LEU A 54 -9.91 0.79 -6.64
C LEU A 54 -11.39 0.42 -6.81
N ALA A 55 -11.80 -0.02 -8.00
CA ALA A 55 -13.19 -0.35 -8.29
C ALA A 55 -13.74 -1.47 -7.38
N TYR A 56 -12.99 -2.56 -7.20
CA TYR A 56 -13.47 -3.65 -6.35
C TYR A 56 -13.48 -3.26 -4.86
N PHE A 57 -12.54 -2.45 -4.39
CA PHE A 57 -12.53 -1.99 -3.00
C PHE A 57 -13.67 -1.01 -2.70
N LEU A 58 -14.04 -0.14 -3.65
CA LEU A 58 -15.23 0.69 -3.54
C LEU A 58 -16.51 -0.16 -3.47
N LYS A 59 -16.59 -1.21 -4.29
CA LYS A 59 -17.68 -2.20 -4.22
C LYS A 59 -17.71 -2.89 -2.86
N ALA A 60 -16.56 -3.31 -2.33
CA ALA A 60 -16.46 -3.94 -1.02
C ALA A 60 -16.87 -2.99 0.12
N LEU A 61 -16.42 -1.73 0.08
CA LEU A 61 -16.82 -0.69 1.04
C LEU A 61 -18.34 -0.52 1.06
N ASN A 62 -18.96 -0.41 -0.12
CA ASN A 62 -20.41 -0.26 -0.23
C ASN A 62 -21.14 -1.49 0.32
N SER A 63 -20.70 -2.69 -0.07
CA SER A 63 -21.30 -3.95 0.33
C SER A 63 -21.18 -4.24 1.83
N ILE A 64 -20.08 -3.86 2.48
CA ILE A 64 -19.81 -4.19 3.88
C ILE A 64 -20.37 -3.13 4.83
N PHE A 65 -20.18 -1.84 4.51
CA PHE A 65 -20.42 -0.75 5.47
C PHE A 65 -21.57 0.18 5.10
N LEU A 66 -21.87 0.37 3.81
CA LEU A 66 -22.90 1.33 3.35
C LEU A 66 -24.21 0.65 2.90
N GLY A 67 -24.24 -0.68 2.83
CA GLY A 67 -25.42 -1.46 2.46
C GLY A 67 -26.50 -1.52 3.55
N GLN A 68 -27.67 -2.03 3.20
CA GLN A 68 -28.73 -2.28 4.18
C GLN A 68 -28.30 -3.34 5.19
N ARG A 69 -28.42 -3.02 6.48
CA ARG A 69 -28.04 -3.91 7.57
C ARG A 69 -29.02 -5.10 7.66
N PRO A 70 -28.56 -6.34 7.43
CA PRO A 70 -29.39 -7.53 7.61
C PRO A 70 -29.85 -7.70 9.06
N ALA A 71 -31.03 -8.32 9.24
CA ALA A 71 -31.61 -8.51 10.57
C ALA A 71 -30.72 -9.31 11.54
N HIS A 72 -29.94 -10.27 11.03
CA HIS A 72 -29.03 -11.09 11.83
C HIS A 72 -27.77 -10.33 12.31
N LEU A 73 -27.49 -9.14 11.75
CA LEU A 73 -26.35 -8.32 12.15
C LEU A 73 -26.75 -7.18 13.10
N LYS A 74 -27.98 -7.11 13.61
CA LYS A 74 -28.48 -5.98 14.42
C LYS A 74 -27.67 -5.70 15.70
N ASP A 75 -27.09 -6.73 16.31
CA ASP A 75 -26.33 -6.60 17.57
C ASP A 75 -24.83 -6.38 17.37
N VAL A 76 -24.34 -6.35 16.12
CA VAL A 76 -22.94 -6.07 15.82
C VAL A 76 -22.57 -4.67 16.32
N LYS A 77 -21.60 -4.63 17.23
CA LYS A 77 -21.03 -3.40 17.81
C LYS A 77 -19.68 -3.11 17.21
N GLU A 78 -19.04 -2.04 17.66
CA GLU A 78 -17.67 -1.76 17.23
C GLU A 78 -16.66 -2.82 17.66
N THR A 79 -15.58 -2.89 16.89
CA THR A 79 -14.42 -3.72 17.15
C THR A 79 -13.79 -3.32 18.50
N PRO A 80 -13.36 -4.27 19.33
CA PRO A 80 -12.71 -3.97 20.61
C PRO A 80 -11.45 -3.12 20.42
N ARG A 81 -11.19 -2.25 21.41
CA ARG A 81 -10.08 -1.28 21.37
C ARG A 81 -8.70 -1.92 21.19
N SER A 82 -8.51 -3.14 21.70
CA SER A 82 -7.28 -3.91 21.55
C SER A 82 -6.93 -4.22 20.10
N MET A 83 -7.92 -4.33 19.21
CA MET A 83 -7.71 -4.57 17.78
C MET A 83 -7.71 -3.26 16.98
N LEU A 84 -8.47 -2.26 17.41
CA LEU A 84 -8.46 -0.94 16.75
C LEU A 84 -7.11 -0.23 16.85
N LEU A 85 -6.39 -0.38 17.96
CA LEU A 85 -5.13 0.33 18.20
C LEU A 85 -4.03 -0.08 17.18
N PRO A 86 -3.76 -1.38 16.94
CA PRO A 86 -2.84 -1.79 15.87
C PRO A 86 -3.27 -1.32 14.48
N ILE A 87 -4.56 -1.43 14.14
CA ILE A 87 -5.06 -1.03 12.82
C ILE A 87 -4.89 0.48 12.60
N MET A 88 -5.19 1.28 13.62
CA MET A 88 -5.03 2.74 13.58
C MET A 88 -3.55 3.12 13.42
N LEU A 89 -2.65 2.46 14.15
CA LEU A 89 -1.21 2.67 14.01
C LEU A 89 -0.75 2.41 12.56
N LEU A 90 -1.15 1.26 11.98
CA LEU A 90 -0.80 0.91 10.61
C LEU A 90 -1.40 1.89 9.59
N ALA A 91 -2.64 2.32 9.79
CA ALA A 91 -3.30 3.30 8.95
C ALA A 91 -2.55 4.65 8.95
N VAL A 92 -2.09 5.10 10.12
CA VAL A 92 -1.26 6.32 10.24
C VAL A 92 0.06 6.13 9.51
N LEU A 93 0.74 4.99 9.66
CA LEU A 93 1.99 4.71 8.96
C LEU A 93 1.81 4.75 7.42
N CYS A 94 0.70 4.20 6.89
CA CYS A 94 0.39 4.29 5.47
C CYS A 94 0.27 5.73 4.96
N VAL A 95 -0.27 6.63 5.78
CA VAL A 95 -0.35 8.07 5.45
C VAL A 95 1.02 8.73 5.58
N VAL A 96 1.76 8.48 6.66
CA VAL A 96 3.08 9.08 6.90
C VAL A 96 4.05 8.72 5.76
N PHE A 97 4.14 7.45 5.38
CA PHE A 97 4.96 7.01 4.25
C PHE A 97 4.43 7.47 2.89
N GLY A 98 3.16 7.86 2.79
CA GLY A 98 2.59 8.44 1.58
C GLY A 98 2.91 9.92 1.41
N VAL A 99 2.82 10.69 2.50
CA VAL A 99 3.14 12.13 2.53
C VAL A 99 4.64 12.37 2.49
N LEU A 100 5.43 11.52 3.15
CA LEU A 100 6.89 11.56 3.20
C LEU A 100 7.48 10.28 2.59
N PRO A 101 7.37 10.07 1.26
CA PRO A 101 7.84 8.85 0.60
C PRO A 101 9.36 8.67 0.69
N GLN A 102 10.11 9.77 0.86
CA GLN A 102 11.56 9.76 1.05
C GLN A 102 11.98 8.86 2.21
N LEU A 103 11.23 8.84 3.32
CA LEU A 103 11.52 7.97 4.47
C LEU A 103 11.51 6.48 4.09
N GLY A 104 10.57 6.08 3.23
CA GLY A 104 10.51 4.71 2.74
C GLY A 104 11.59 4.39 1.71
N ILE A 105 11.86 5.34 0.80
CA ILE A 105 12.88 5.17 -0.25
C ILE A 105 14.27 5.08 0.38
N ASP A 106 14.61 5.95 1.32
CA ASP A 106 15.91 5.97 1.99
C ASP A 106 16.15 4.70 2.82
N LEU A 107 15.07 4.13 3.39
CA LEU A 107 15.15 2.86 4.10
C LEU A 107 15.48 1.68 3.17
N VAL A 108 14.97 1.69 1.93
CA VAL A 108 15.15 0.60 0.97
C VAL A 108 16.41 0.80 0.11
N ARG A 109 16.92 2.02 -0.01
CA ARG A 109 18.08 2.38 -0.85
C ARG A 109 19.32 1.50 -0.62
N PRO A 110 19.77 1.19 0.62
CA PRO A 110 20.93 0.33 0.83
C PRO A 110 20.71 -1.09 0.29
N ALA A 111 19.48 -1.61 0.40
CA ALA A 111 19.13 -2.91 -0.16
C ALA A 111 19.14 -2.88 -1.70
N GLN A 112 18.66 -1.79 -2.30
CA GLN A 112 18.74 -1.58 -3.75
C GLN A 112 20.20 -1.50 -4.22
N GLU A 113 21.06 -0.76 -3.53
CA GLU A 113 22.48 -0.64 -3.87
C GLU A 113 23.21 -1.98 -3.77
N ALA A 114 22.93 -2.78 -2.74
CA ALA A 114 23.49 -4.13 -2.59
C ALA A 114 23.04 -5.07 -3.73
N LEU A 115 21.78 -4.95 -4.20
CA LEU A 115 21.26 -5.72 -5.33
C LEU A 115 21.89 -5.31 -6.66
N MET A 116 22.17 -4.02 -6.86
CA MET A 116 22.77 -3.52 -8.10
C MET A 116 24.29 -3.73 -8.14
N ASN A 117 24.96 -3.73 -7.00
CA ASN A 117 26.41 -3.96 -6.88
C ASN A 117 26.73 -5.38 -6.41
N SER A 118 26.41 -6.36 -7.27
CA SER A 118 26.70 -7.78 -7.00
C SER A 118 28.20 -8.03 -6.75
N GLY A 119 29.09 -7.27 -7.40
CA GLY A 119 30.53 -7.39 -7.23
C GLY A 119 30.99 -6.99 -5.82
N GLY A 120 30.51 -5.85 -5.33
CA GLY A 120 30.77 -5.37 -3.96
C GLY A 120 30.17 -6.28 -2.89
N TYR A 121 29.00 -6.88 -3.16
CA TYR A 121 28.41 -7.86 -2.26
C TYR A 121 29.27 -9.14 -2.17
N ILE A 122 29.70 -9.67 -3.32
CA ILE A 122 30.55 -10.86 -3.37
C ILE A 122 31.91 -10.60 -2.72
N SER A 123 32.52 -9.44 -2.94
CA SER A 123 33.79 -9.08 -2.30
C SER A 123 33.64 -8.96 -0.79
N ALA A 124 32.58 -8.31 -0.30
CA ALA A 124 32.32 -8.20 1.14
C ALA A 124 32.12 -9.58 1.81
N VAL A 125 31.46 -10.54 1.12
CA VAL A 125 31.26 -11.90 1.63
C VAL A 125 32.56 -12.73 1.60
N LEU A 126 33.39 -12.57 0.57
CA LEU A 126 34.65 -13.31 0.42
C LEU A 126 35.84 -12.69 1.17
N GLY A 127 35.61 -11.64 1.98
CA GLY A 127 36.64 -10.99 2.79
C GLY A 127 37.48 -9.95 2.05
N GLY A 128 37.02 -9.48 0.89
CA GLY A 128 37.56 -8.31 0.20
C GLY A 128 37.17 -7.03 0.94
N VAL A 129 38.17 -6.19 1.19
CA VAL A 129 38.07 -4.87 1.85
C VAL A 129 37.03 -3.99 1.18
#